data_AF-A0AAE1VT57-F1
#
_entry.id   AF-A0AAE1VT57-F1
#
_cell.length_a   1.000
_cell.length_b   1.000
_cell.length_c   1.000
_cell.angle_alpha   90.00
_cell.angle_beta   90.00
_cell.angle_gamma   90.00
#
_symmetry.space_group_name_H-M   'P 1'
#
loop_
_entity.id
_entity.type
_entity.pdbx_description
1 polymer ?
#
loop_
_entity_poly.entity_id
_entity_poly.type
_entity_poly.pdbx_seq_one_letter_code
_entity_poly.pdbx_strand_id
1 'polypeptide(L)'
;MESPRRCSVIIVGAGISGLTTAKVLSENGLDDVVILEAADKIGGRIRKEEFGGVMVELGAGWIAGVGGKQSNPVWELALQSNLRTCFSDYSNARYNIYDHSGKIFPSGIAADSYKKAVDSAIQKLKSEEGNHYHDASILAETPSTPKTPIELAIDFILHDFEMAEVEPISTYVDFGEREFLVADERGYEHLLYKMAENFLFTSEGKITDSRLKLNTVVREVQHWRNGVLVTTEDGSLYEANYVILSASIGVLQSDLISFTPPLPFWPCEPEKEFFIYAHERRGYYTFWQEPVGRIFFTGEHTSEKFSGYVHGGYLSGIDTTNALLEEMRRDDGRKNESQAFLLEPLLALTGSLTSTQAETVSSLHKCDIPRQLFLSNSKLGLPEAIL
;
A
#
# COMPACT_ATOMS: atom_id res chain seq x y z
N MET A 1 -19.06 1.55 -31.67
CA MET A 1 -18.34 1.52 -30.39
C MET A 1 -18.27 2.95 -29.88
N GLU A 2 -18.67 3.20 -28.64
CA GLU A 2 -18.45 4.51 -28.02
C GLU A 2 -16.94 4.79 -27.92
N SER A 3 -16.56 6.05 -28.14
CA SER A 3 -15.17 6.49 -27.96
C SER A 3 -14.78 6.43 -26.47
N PRO A 4 -13.53 6.07 -26.12
CA PRO A 4 -13.10 6.00 -24.74
C PRO A 4 -13.18 7.36 -24.05
N ARG A 5 -13.57 7.36 -22.77
CA ARG A 5 -13.52 8.56 -21.93
C ARG A 5 -12.06 8.88 -21.62
N ARG A 6 -11.64 10.12 -21.87
CA ARG A 6 -10.24 10.55 -21.70
C ARG A 6 -10.05 11.39 -20.45
N CYS A 7 -8.99 11.11 -19.71
CA CYS A 7 -8.52 11.91 -18.58
C CYS A 7 -6.99 11.79 -18.44
N SER A 8 -6.40 12.52 -17.50
CA SER A 8 -4.96 12.49 -17.25
C SER A 8 -4.57 11.27 -16.41
N VAL A 9 -5.37 10.94 -15.39
CA VAL A 9 -5.11 9.82 -14.47
C VAL A 9 -6.39 9.03 -14.18
N ILE A 10 -6.31 7.71 -14.29
CA ILE A 10 -7.35 6.78 -13.80
C ILE A 10 -6.93 6.26 -12.42
N ILE A 11 -7.83 6.27 -11.45
CA ILE A 11 -7.62 5.69 -10.12
C ILE A 11 -8.56 4.49 -9.99
N VAL A 12 -8.02 3.30 -9.77
CA VAL A 12 -8.79 2.06 -9.62
C VAL A 12 -8.90 1.73 -8.13
N GLY A 13 -10.07 1.96 -7.56
CA GLY A 13 -10.39 1.80 -6.14
C GLY A 13 -10.57 3.14 -5.42
N ALA A 14 -11.67 3.28 -4.68
CA ALA A 14 -12.01 4.40 -3.80
C ALA A 14 -11.90 3.99 -2.32
N GLY A 15 -10.88 3.21 -1.99
CA GLY A 15 -10.42 3.01 -0.62
C GLY A 15 -9.59 4.19 -0.12
N ILE A 16 -9.03 4.09 1.09
CA ILE A 16 -8.24 5.18 1.69
C ILE A 16 -7.08 5.65 0.79
N SER A 17 -6.31 4.73 0.20
CA SER A 17 -5.16 5.11 -0.64
C SER A 17 -5.59 5.80 -1.94
N GLY A 18 -6.59 5.26 -2.63
CA GLY A 18 -7.12 5.85 -3.88
C GLY A 18 -7.78 7.21 -3.66
N LEU A 19 -8.53 7.40 -2.56
CA LEU A 19 -9.10 8.71 -2.22
C LEU A 19 -8.01 9.71 -1.80
N THR A 20 -6.99 9.27 -1.06
CA THR A 20 -5.84 10.15 -0.76
C THR A 20 -5.10 10.54 -2.02
N THR A 21 -4.92 9.63 -2.97
CA THR A 21 -4.36 9.95 -4.29
C THR A 21 -5.18 11.03 -5.00
N ALA A 22 -6.49 10.85 -5.10
CA ALA A 22 -7.37 11.82 -5.75
C ALA A 22 -7.31 13.20 -5.04
N LYS A 23 -7.26 13.20 -3.70
CA LYS A 23 -7.07 14.41 -2.90
C LYS A 23 -5.77 15.12 -3.27
N VAL A 24 -4.64 14.41 -3.22
CA VAL A 24 -3.31 15.01 -3.48
C VAL A 24 -3.18 15.50 -4.92
N LEU A 25 -3.77 14.80 -5.90
CA LEU A 25 -3.82 15.26 -7.28
C LEU A 25 -4.60 16.59 -7.40
N SER A 26 -5.78 16.67 -6.78
CA SER A 26 -6.61 17.89 -6.78
C SER A 26 -5.91 19.05 -6.07
N GLU A 27 -5.23 18.81 -4.93
CA GLU A 27 -4.42 19.80 -4.23
C GLU A 27 -3.26 20.35 -5.07
N ASN A 28 -2.79 19.57 -6.05
CA ASN A 28 -1.78 19.97 -7.02
C ASN A 28 -2.37 20.51 -8.34
N GLY A 29 -3.68 20.77 -8.40
CA GLY A 29 -4.38 21.33 -9.56
C GLY A 29 -4.63 20.35 -10.70
N LEU A 30 -4.48 19.05 -10.45
CA LEU A 30 -4.76 17.99 -11.42
C LEU A 30 -6.13 17.38 -11.13
N ASP A 31 -7.18 18.02 -11.66
CA ASP A 31 -8.57 17.58 -11.48
C ASP A 31 -9.09 16.67 -12.61
N ASP A 32 -8.33 16.54 -13.70
CA ASP A 32 -8.64 15.68 -14.85
C ASP A 32 -8.37 14.20 -14.52
N VAL A 33 -9.20 13.67 -13.62
CA VAL A 33 -9.10 12.31 -13.08
C VAL A 33 -10.43 11.59 -13.09
N VAL A 34 -10.40 10.27 -13.12
CA VAL A 34 -11.58 9.42 -12.87
C VAL A 34 -11.23 8.37 -11.82
N ILE A 35 -12.16 8.14 -10.88
CA ILE A 35 -12.05 7.13 -9.82
C ILE A 35 -13.05 6.02 -10.14
N LEU A 36 -12.58 4.80 -10.35
CA LEU A 36 -13.38 3.63 -10.66
C LEU A 36 -13.43 2.72 -9.44
N GLU A 37 -14.59 2.62 -8.80
CA GLU A 37 -14.81 1.81 -7.61
C GLU A 37 -15.74 0.64 -7.94
N ALA A 38 -15.32 -0.57 -7.59
CA ALA A 38 -16.06 -1.79 -7.87
C ALA A 38 -17.36 -1.88 -7.06
N ALA A 39 -17.34 -1.42 -5.81
CA ALA A 39 -18.49 -1.42 -4.93
C ALA A 39 -19.48 -0.28 -5.24
N ASP A 40 -20.66 -0.37 -4.64
CA ASP A 40 -21.70 0.66 -4.66
C ASP A 40 -21.44 1.82 -3.69
N LYS A 41 -20.29 1.80 -2.99
CA LYS A 41 -19.85 2.83 -2.05
C LYS A 41 -18.34 2.92 -1.97
N ILE A 42 -17.84 4.07 -1.50
CA ILE A 42 -16.42 4.24 -1.16
C ILE A 42 -16.10 3.57 0.19
N GLY A 43 -14.81 3.38 0.49
CA GLY A 43 -14.35 2.91 1.80
C GLY A 43 -13.42 1.71 1.73
N GLY A 44 -13.72 0.75 0.85
CA GLY A 44 -12.96 -0.48 0.71
C GLY A 44 -12.94 -1.30 2.01
N ARG A 45 -11.74 -1.50 2.59
CA ARG A 45 -11.52 -2.27 3.83
C ARG A 45 -11.86 -1.49 5.11
N ILE A 46 -12.28 -0.24 5.01
CA ILE A 46 -12.83 0.53 6.12
C ILE A 46 -14.33 0.55 5.88
N ARG A 47 -15.06 -0.35 6.56
CA ARG A 47 -16.45 -0.67 6.23
C ARG A 47 -17.21 -1.04 7.48
N LYS A 48 -18.38 -0.42 7.66
CA LYS A 48 -19.34 -0.78 8.70
C LYS A 48 -20.53 -1.59 8.16
N GLU A 49 -21.24 -2.25 9.07
CA GLU A 49 -22.53 -2.90 8.84
C GLU A 49 -23.42 -2.81 10.09
N GLU A 50 -24.74 -2.92 9.91
CA GLU A 50 -25.68 -2.98 11.03
C GLU A 50 -25.73 -4.40 11.61
N PHE A 51 -25.47 -4.52 12.91
CA PHE A 51 -25.56 -5.79 13.63
C PHE A 51 -26.22 -5.58 14.98
N GLY A 52 -27.35 -6.25 15.22
CA GLY A 52 -28.06 -6.16 16.50
C GLY A 52 -28.60 -4.75 16.83
N GLY A 53 -28.88 -3.92 15.81
CA GLY A 53 -29.40 -2.56 15.97
C GLY A 53 -28.33 -1.49 16.27
N VAL A 54 -27.05 -1.83 16.12
CA VAL A 54 -25.92 -0.89 16.21
C VAL A 54 -25.02 -1.03 14.98
N MET A 55 -24.29 0.03 14.64
CA MET A 55 -23.28 -0.03 13.58
C MET A 55 -21.96 -0.60 14.14
N VAL A 56 -21.42 -1.61 13.45
CA VAL A 56 -20.14 -2.26 13.79
C VAL A 56 -19.20 -2.22 12.59
N GLU A 57 -17.90 -2.17 12.86
CA GLU A 57 -16.87 -2.27 11.82
C GLU A 57 -16.66 -3.73 11.41
N LEU A 58 -16.61 -3.99 10.11
CA LEU A 58 -16.28 -5.29 9.51
C LEU A 58 -14.81 -5.40 9.10
N GLY A 59 -14.16 -4.26 8.90
CA GLY A 59 -12.78 -4.16 8.48
C GLY A 59 -11.94 -3.46 9.55
N ALA A 60 -11.23 -2.40 9.17
CA ALA A 60 -10.49 -1.60 10.13
C ALA A 60 -11.41 -1.10 11.25
N GLY A 61 -11.08 -1.42 12.50
CA GLY A 61 -11.83 -0.99 13.69
C GLY A 61 -11.04 -0.09 14.64
N TRP A 62 -9.71 -0.08 14.53
CA TRP A 62 -8.82 0.65 15.44
C TRP A 62 -7.99 1.70 14.70
N ILE A 63 -7.74 2.80 15.40
CA ILE A 63 -6.66 3.72 15.09
C ILE A 63 -5.48 3.33 15.98
N ALA A 64 -4.56 2.53 15.42
CA ALA A 64 -3.31 2.14 16.07
C ALA A 64 -2.25 3.23 15.91
N GLY A 65 -1.40 3.43 16.92
CA GLY A 65 -0.35 4.43 16.86
C GLY A 65 -0.81 5.82 17.31
N VAL A 66 -0.93 6.07 18.63
CA VAL A 66 -1.32 7.40 19.15
C VAL A 66 -0.50 7.83 20.37
N GLY A 67 0.00 9.08 20.36
CA GLY A 67 0.74 9.69 21.47
C GLY A 67 2.25 9.49 21.44
N GLY A 68 2.81 9.12 20.28
CA GLY A 68 4.24 8.97 20.05
C GLY A 68 4.92 10.26 19.65
N LYS A 69 6.08 10.13 19.01
CA LYS A 69 6.95 11.25 18.60
C LYS A 69 6.36 12.03 17.43
N GLN A 70 5.67 11.34 16.55
CA GLN A 70 5.00 11.88 15.38
C GLN A 70 3.48 11.75 15.58
N SER A 71 2.71 12.66 15.00
CA SER A 71 1.25 12.48 15.00
C SER A 71 0.83 11.55 13.86
N ASN A 72 -0.07 10.61 14.18
CA ASN A 72 -0.70 9.77 13.17
C ASN A 72 -1.70 10.60 12.37
N PRO A 73 -1.56 10.72 11.03
CA PRO A 73 -2.44 11.55 10.22
C PRO A 73 -3.91 11.09 10.26
N VAL A 74 -4.15 9.80 10.44
CA VAL A 74 -5.51 9.25 10.54
C VAL A 74 -6.14 9.56 11.89
N TRP A 75 -5.34 9.65 12.95
CA TRP A 75 -5.79 10.14 14.24
C TRP A 75 -6.22 11.62 14.18
N GLU A 76 -5.43 12.46 13.49
CA GLU A 76 -5.79 13.87 13.27
C GLU A 76 -7.10 14.02 12.49
N LEU A 77 -7.30 13.23 11.43
CA LEU A 77 -8.56 13.19 10.68
C LEU A 77 -9.74 12.77 11.57
N ALA A 78 -9.53 11.81 12.47
CA ALA A 78 -10.56 11.37 13.41
C ALA A 78 -10.95 12.46 14.41
N LEU A 79 -9.97 13.20 14.95
CA LEU A 79 -10.22 14.35 15.82
C LEU A 79 -10.96 15.47 15.08
N GLN A 80 -10.52 15.82 13.87
CA GLN A 80 -11.15 16.85 13.05
C GLN A 80 -12.60 16.51 12.68
N SER A 81 -12.89 15.22 12.48
CA SER A 81 -14.24 14.72 12.18
C SER A 81 -15.09 14.48 13.43
N ASN A 82 -14.54 14.77 14.61
CA ASN A 82 -15.14 14.51 15.93
C ASN A 82 -15.67 13.07 16.03
N LEU A 83 -14.88 12.10 15.56
CA LEU A 83 -15.27 10.69 15.55
C LEU A 83 -15.20 10.12 16.97
N ARG A 84 -16.25 9.42 17.42
CA ARG A 84 -16.26 8.78 18.73
C ARG A 84 -15.27 7.61 18.75
N THR A 85 -14.28 7.72 19.62
CA THR A 85 -13.28 6.68 19.82
C THR A 85 -13.18 6.28 21.30
N CYS A 86 -12.72 5.06 21.56
CA CYS A 86 -12.54 4.51 22.90
C CYS A 86 -11.11 3.98 23.02
N PHE A 87 -10.37 4.44 24.04
CA PHE A 87 -9.03 3.91 24.31
C PHE A 87 -9.11 2.42 24.69
N SER A 88 -8.29 1.60 24.05
CA SER A 88 -8.18 0.17 24.37
C SER A 88 -7.12 -0.04 25.45
N ASP A 89 -7.56 -0.37 26.66
CA ASP A 89 -6.67 -0.67 27.79
C ASP A 89 -6.45 -2.18 27.93
N TYR A 90 -5.29 -2.64 27.49
CA TYR A 90 -4.89 -4.05 27.57
C TYR A 90 -4.15 -4.42 28.87
N SER A 91 -4.04 -3.50 29.85
CA SER A 91 -3.26 -3.72 31.08
C SER A 91 -3.71 -4.94 31.89
N ASN A 92 -4.99 -5.32 31.76
CA ASN A 92 -5.59 -6.47 32.42
C ASN A 92 -5.77 -7.70 31.50
N ALA A 93 -5.45 -7.61 30.20
CA ALA A 93 -5.71 -8.68 29.22
C ALA A 93 -5.07 -10.01 29.65
N ARG A 94 -3.80 -9.96 30.09
CA ARG A 94 -3.08 -11.14 30.58
C ARG A 94 -3.74 -11.87 31.75
N TYR A 95 -4.57 -11.20 32.55
CA TYR A 95 -5.25 -11.79 33.71
C TYR A 95 -6.66 -12.30 33.39
N ASN A 96 -7.13 -12.15 32.16
CA ASN A 96 -8.47 -12.57 31.73
C ASN A 96 -8.41 -13.72 30.71
N ILE A 97 -7.42 -14.61 30.86
CA ILE A 97 -7.26 -15.80 30.02
C ILE A 97 -8.00 -16.97 30.68
N TYR A 98 -8.92 -17.58 29.95
CA TYR A 98 -9.72 -18.72 30.40
C TYR A 98 -9.14 -20.02 29.85
N ASP A 99 -9.11 -21.05 30.68
CA ASP A 99 -8.84 -22.41 30.24
C ASP A 99 -10.07 -23.02 29.52
N HIS A 100 -9.88 -24.21 28.94
CA HIS A 100 -10.93 -24.93 28.22
C HIS A 100 -12.13 -25.35 29.10
N SER A 101 -12.02 -25.24 30.43
CA SER A 101 -13.10 -25.50 31.37
C SER A 101 -13.91 -24.24 31.72
N GLY A 102 -13.50 -23.08 31.21
CA GLY A 102 -14.12 -21.79 31.51
C GLY A 102 -13.62 -21.17 32.82
N LYS A 103 -12.47 -21.61 33.34
CA LYS A 103 -11.85 -21.02 34.54
C LYS A 103 -10.67 -20.13 34.17
N ILE A 104 -10.56 -18.96 34.82
CA ILE A 104 -9.43 -18.05 34.64
C ILE A 104 -8.15 -18.69 35.20
N PHE A 105 -7.05 -18.58 34.45
CA PHE A 105 -5.73 -19.02 34.92
C PHE A 105 -5.29 -18.23 36.17
N PRO A 106 -4.63 -18.86 37.16
CA PRO A 106 -4.09 -18.14 38.32
C PRO A 106 -3.19 -16.97 37.90
N SER A 107 -3.38 -15.81 38.52
CA SER A 107 -2.70 -14.55 38.14
C SER A 107 -1.17 -14.65 38.17
N GLY A 108 -0.59 -15.42 39.09
CA GLY A 108 0.85 -15.67 39.14
C GLY A 108 1.36 -16.40 37.90
N ILE A 109 0.66 -17.47 37.49
CA ILE A 109 1.02 -18.23 36.28
C ILE A 109 0.90 -17.36 35.03
N ALA A 110 -0.15 -16.55 34.95
CA ALA A 110 -0.36 -15.63 33.83
C ALA A 110 0.71 -14.53 33.77
N ALA A 111 1.06 -13.93 34.91
CA ALA A 111 2.12 -12.93 34.98
C ALA A 111 3.49 -13.50 34.58
N ASP A 112 3.83 -14.69 35.09
CA ASP A 112 5.10 -15.35 34.80
C ASP A 112 5.19 -15.74 33.32
N SER A 113 4.11 -16.28 32.75
CA SER A 113 4.04 -16.65 31.33
C SER A 113 4.14 -15.43 30.42
N TYR A 114 3.47 -14.34 30.77
CA TYR A 114 3.53 -13.08 30.02
C TYR A 114 4.94 -12.47 30.05
N LYS A 115 5.54 -12.40 31.24
CA LYS A 115 6.90 -11.90 31.40
C LYS A 115 7.88 -12.73 30.58
N LYS A 116 7.77 -14.06 30.63
CA LYS A 116 8.61 -14.98 29.85
C LYS A 116 8.49 -14.72 28.35
N ALA A 117 7.28 -14.49 27.83
CA ALA A 117 7.05 -14.17 26.43
C ALA A 117 7.72 -12.84 26.02
N VAL A 118 7.51 -11.78 26.82
CA VAL A 118 8.11 -10.46 26.58
C VAL A 118 9.64 -10.51 26.66
N ASP A 119 10.21 -11.16 27.68
CA ASP A 119 11.67 -11.30 27.82
C ASP A 119 12.27 -12.04 26.62
N SER A 120 11.58 -13.08 26.13
CA SER A 120 11.98 -13.84 24.93
C SER A 120 11.93 -12.98 23.66
N ALA A 121 10.89 -12.17 23.47
CA ALA A 121 10.77 -11.26 22.33
C ALA A 121 11.87 -10.19 22.33
N ILE A 122 12.15 -9.58 23.49
CA ILE A 122 13.25 -8.61 23.67
C ILE A 122 14.61 -9.25 23.35
N GLN A 123 14.83 -10.49 23.78
CA GLN A 123 16.07 -11.20 23.50
C GLN A 123 16.25 -11.48 22.00
N LYS A 124 15.16 -11.85 21.31
CA LYS A 124 15.16 -12.05 19.85
C LYS A 124 15.54 -10.76 19.11
N LEU A 125 14.89 -9.64 19.44
CA LEU A 125 15.21 -8.33 18.85
C LEU A 125 16.68 -7.94 19.05
N LYS A 126 17.21 -8.11 20.27
CA LYS A 126 18.63 -7.85 20.56
C LYS A 126 19.59 -8.72 19.76
N SER A 127 19.22 -9.98 19.50
CA SER A 127 20.04 -10.89 18.68
C SER A 127 20.01 -10.53 17.20
N GLU A 128 18.88 -10.00 16.71
CA GLU A 128 18.72 -9.53 15.33
C GLU A 128 19.50 -8.22 15.10
N GLU A 129 19.47 -7.28 16.04
CA GLU A 129 20.30 -6.05 16.01
C GLU A 129 21.81 -6.35 16.15
N GLY A 130 22.17 -7.37 16.93
CA GLY A 130 23.56 -7.78 17.16
C GLY A 130 24.24 -8.43 15.95
N ASN A 131 23.49 -8.96 14.98
CA ASN A 131 24.04 -9.62 13.79
C ASN A 131 24.66 -8.66 12.74
N HIS A 132 24.71 -7.36 13.00
CA HIS A 132 25.52 -6.41 12.23
C HIS A 132 26.98 -6.29 12.71
N TYR A 133 27.34 -6.90 13.84
CA TYR A 133 28.74 -7.03 14.27
C TYR A 133 29.01 -8.45 14.79
N HIS A 134 29.90 -9.17 14.10
CA HIS A 134 30.36 -10.50 14.51
C HIS A 134 30.95 -10.47 15.94
N ASP A 135 30.20 -10.94 16.93
CA ASP A 135 30.77 -11.47 18.17
C ASP A 135 29.99 -12.71 18.63
N ALA A 136 30.54 -13.88 18.31
CA ALA A 136 29.95 -15.20 18.52
C ALA A 136 30.24 -15.75 19.94
N SER A 137 30.06 -14.94 20.98
CA SER A 137 30.43 -15.33 22.36
C SER A 137 29.33 -15.25 23.42
N ILE A 138 28.10 -14.89 23.07
CA ILE A 138 26.95 -15.00 23.99
C ILE A 138 26.12 -16.21 23.58
N LEU A 139 26.20 -17.30 24.36
CA LEU A 139 25.22 -18.39 24.33
C LEU A 139 23.87 -17.83 24.80
N ALA A 140 23.17 -17.14 23.91
CA ALA A 140 21.80 -16.73 24.11
C ALA A 140 20.97 -18.01 24.29
N GLU A 141 20.28 -18.15 25.43
CA GLU A 141 19.26 -19.18 25.58
C GLU A 141 18.31 -19.08 24.39
N THR A 142 18.11 -20.18 23.67
CA THR A 142 17.21 -20.22 22.51
C THR A 142 15.83 -19.73 22.92
N PRO A 143 15.20 -18.81 22.15
CA PRO A 143 13.86 -18.33 22.43
C PRO A 143 12.91 -19.49 22.74
N SER A 144 12.23 -19.41 23.88
CA SER A 144 11.33 -20.46 24.33
C SER A 144 10.08 -20.47 23.44
N THR A 145 9.96 -21.46 22.56
CA THR A 145 8.70 -21.68 21.82
C THR A 145 7.54 -21.88 22.82
N PRO A 146 6.39 -21.20 22.64
CA PRO A 146 5.19 -21.42 23.44
C PRO A 146 4.75 -22.90 23.39
N LYS A 147 4.46 -23.52 24.55
CA LYS A 147 4.10 -24.96 24.62
C LYS A 147 2.80 -25.23 25.34
N THR A 148 2.48 -24.42 26.34
CA THR A 148 1.26 -24.58 27.13
C THR A 148 0.11 -23.76 26.54
N PRO A 149 -1.16 -24.12 26.83
CA PRO A 149 -2.31 -23.35 26.33
C PRO A 149 -2.27 -21.86 26.70
N ILE A 150 -1.78 -21.52 27.90
CA ILE A 150 -1.66 -20.12 28.32
C ILE A 150 -0.52 -19.40 27.58
N GLU A 151 0.61 -20.06 27.34
CA GLU A 151 1.69 -19.48 26.55
C GLU A 151 1.26 -19.25 25.10
N LEU A 152 0.55 -20.19 24.49
CA LEU A 152 0.00 -20.04 23.13
C LEU A 152 -1.02 -18.91 23.05
N ALA A 153 -1.90 -18.77 24.06
CA ALA A 153 -2.85 -17.68 24.12
C ALA A 153 -2.17 -16.31 24.28
N ILE A 154 -1.11 -16.23 25.10
CA ILE A 154 -0.32 -15.00 25.28
C ILE A 154 0.44 -14.66 24.00
N ASP A 155 1.06 -15.65 23.36
CA ASP A 155 1.76 -15.47 22.09
C ASP A 155 0.83 -14.91 21.02
N PHE A 156 -0.37 -15.48 20.91
CA PHE A 156 -1.43 -14.99 20.02
C PHE A 156 -1.83 -13.54 20.34
N ILE A 157 -2.02 -13.18 21.62
CA ILE A 157 -2.36 -11.81 22.03
C ILE A 157 -1.25 -10.82 21.66
N LEU A 158 0.02 -11.23 21.79
CA LEU A 158 1.16 -10.34 21.57
C LEU A 158 1.54 -10.18 20.10
N HIS A 159 1.31 -11.20 19.27
CA HIS A 159 1.76 -11.22 17.89
C HIS A 159 0.58 -11.36 16.91
N ASP A 160 -0.09 -12.51 16.91
CA ASP A 160 -1.12 -12.87 15.92
C ASP A 160 -2.34 -11.93 15.92
N PHE A 161 -2.73 -11.42 17.10
CA PHE A 161 -3.86 -10.52 17.26
C PHE A 161 -3.63 -9.18 16.59
N GLU A 162 -2.40 -8.67 16.66
CA GLU A 162 -2.03 -7.42 16.00
C GLU A 162 -1.68 -7.66 14.53
N MET A 163 -1.01 -8.78 14.24
CA MET A 163 -0.49 -9.07 12.91
C MET A 163 -0.78 -10.51 12.54
N ALA A 164 -1.53 -10.72 11.46
CA ALA A 164 -1.77 -12.05 10.94
C ALA A 164 -0.46 -12.78 10.59
N GLU A 165 0.61 -12.09 10.13
CA GLU A 165 1.87 -12.77 9.75
C GLU A 165 3.21 -11.98 9.90
N VAL A 166 3.27 -10.66 10.23
CA VAL A 166 4.55 -9.89 10.39
C VAL A 166 4.37 -8.62 11.22
N GLU A 167 5.32 -8.24 12.10
CA GLU A 167 5.30 -6.98 12.89
C GLU A 167 5.93 -5.74 12.18
N PRO A 168 5.16 -4.72 11.76
CA PRO A 168 5.67 -3.36 11.63
C PRO A 168 5.59 -2.64 12.98
N ILE A 169 6.68 -2.77 13.74
CA ILE A 169 6.95 -2.02 14.98
C ILE A 169 6.92 -0.49 14.73
N SER A 170 7.10 -0.04 13.48
CA SER A 170 7.18 1.37 13.11
C SER A 170 5.93 2.17 13.47
N THR A 171 4.73 1.59 13.38
CA THR A 171 3.50 2.29 13.81
C THR A 171 3.60 2.74 15.26
N TYR A 172 3.99 1.83 16.16
CA TYR A 172 4.07 2.12 17.59
C TYR A 172 5.30 2.96 17.96
N VAL A 173 6.43 2.75 17.28
CA VAL A 173 7.65 3.55 17.49
C VAL A 173 7.46 4.99 17.07
N ASP A 174 6.83 5.22 15.91
CA ASP A 174 6.68 6.57 15.36
C ASP A 174 5.48 7.29 15.98
N PHE A 175 4.32 6.62 16.01
CA PHE A 175 3.05 7.25 16.38
C PHE A 175 2.57 6.94 17.80
N GLY A 176 3.19 6.00 18.51
CA GLY A 176 2.95 5.71 19.94
C GLY A 176 2.18 4.42 20.21
N GLU A 177 2.16 3.96 21.46
CA GLU A 177 1.64 2.64 21.84
C GLU A 177 0.12 2.59 22.07
N ARG A 178 -0.57 3.73 22.02
CA ARG A 178 -2.02 3.77 22.32
C ARG A 178 -2.84 3.47 21.08
N GLU A 179 -3.93 2.75 21.31
CA GLU A 179 -4.87 2.36 20.28
C GLU A 179 -6.29 2.75 20.67
N PHE A 180 -7.06 3.18 19.68
CA PHE A 180 -8.39 3.68 19.90
C PHE A 180 -9.38 2.95 18.99
N LEU A 181 -10.29 2.19 19.60
CA LEU A 181 -11.42 1.58 18.92
C LEU A 181 -12.36 2.68 18.43
N VAL A 182 -12.69 2.67 17.15
CA VAL A 182 -13.73 3.52 16.59
C VAL A 182 -15.09 2.95 16.96
N ALA A 183 -15.88 3.70 17.72
CA ALA A 183 -17.18 3.28 18.22
C ALA A 183 -18.21 4.38 17.94
N ASP A 184 -18.37 4.73 16.67
CA ASP A 184 -19.25 5.80 16.19
C ASP A 184 -20.29 5.23 15.22
N GLU A 185 -21.56 5.61 15.36
CA GLU A 185 -22.63 5.16 14.45
C GLU A 185 -22.41 5.59 13.00
N ARG A 186 -21.63 6.66 12.77
CA ARG A 186 -21.20 7.08 11.43
C ARG A 186 -20.19 6.10 10.82
N GLY A 187 -19.51 5.32 11.66
CA GLY A 187 -18.46 4.36 11.32
C GLY A 187 -17.13 5.03 10.96
N TYR A 188 -16.06 4.24 10.96
CA TYR A 188 -14.70 4.68 10.64
C TYR A 188 -14.61 5.14 9.18
N GLU A 189 -15.42 4.56 8.29
CA GLU A 189 -15.54 4.98 6.89
C GLU A 189 -15.96 6.47 6.75
N HIS A 190 -16.57 7.07 7.78
CA HIS A 190 -16.95 8.48 7.79
C HIS A 190 -15.77 9.43 7.48
N LEU A 191 -14.55 9.07 7.90
CA LEU A 191 -13.37 9.88 7.61
C LEU A 191 -13.12 10.02 6.11
N LEU A 192 -13.42 8.98 5.33
CA LEU A 192 -13.20 8.97 3.89
C LEU A 192 -14.22 9.84 3.18
N TYR A 193 -15.48 9.83 3.65
CA TYR A 193 -16.51 10.76 3.18
C TYR A 193 -16.15 12.21 3.52
N LYS A 194 -15.66 12.48 4.74
CA LYS A 194 -15.19 13.81 5.12
C LYS A 194 -13.98 14.27 4.33
N MET A 195 -13.05 13.38 4.04
CA MET A 195 -11.92 13.69 3.18
C MET A 195 -12.37 14.00 1.75
N ALA A 196 -13.31 13.22 1.21
CA ALA A 196 -13.87 13.40 -0.13
C ALA A 196 -14.57 14.76 -0.31
N GLU A 197 -15.21 15.32 0.73
CA GLU A 197 -15.83 16.66 0.68
C GLU A 197 -14.86 17.78 0.28
N ASN A 198 -13.55 17.58 0.47
CA ASN A 198 -12.53 18.60 0.15
C ASN A 198 -12.17 18.67 -1.33
N PHE A 199 -12.42 17.60 -2.09
CA PHE A 199 -11.96 17.51 -3.48
C PHE A 199 -12.98 16.91 -4.44
N LEU A 200 -14.11 16.37 -3.98
CA LEU A 200 -15.23 15.91 -4.80
C LEU A 200 -16.48 16.71 -4.48
N PHE A 201 -17.29 16.98 -5.51
CA PHE A 201 -18.61 17.57 -5.32
C PHE A 201 -19.53 16.68 -4.49
N THR A 202 -20.10 17.26 -3.45
CA THR A 202 -21.08 16.61 -2.58
C THR A 202 -22.38 17.40 -2.55
N SER A 203 -23.49 16.70 -2.39
CA SER A 203 -24.82 17.27 -2.22
C SER A 203 -25.61 16.41 -1.25
N GLU A 204 -26.24 17.03 -0.25
CA GLU A 204 -27.05 16.34 0.77
C GLU A 204 -26.32 15.16 1.47
N GLY A 205 -25.01 15.30 1.70
CA GLY A 205 -24.19 14.27 2.34
C GLY A 205 -23.83 13.08 1.44
N LYS A 206 -24.11 13.16 0.13
CA LYS A 206 -23.70 12.16 -0.87
C LYS A 206 -22.68 12.75 -1.83
N ILE A 207 -21.75 11.93 -2.31
CA ILE A 207 -20.83 12.32 -3.37
C ILE A 207 -21.57 12.26 -4.70
N THR A 208 -21.72 13.40 -5.36
CA THR A 208 -22.38 13.55 -6.67
C THR A 208 -21.39 13.88 -7.79
N ASP A 209 -20.10 13.91 -7.47
CA ASP A 209 -19.03 14.21 -8.42
C ASP A 209 -18.98 13.18 -9.55
N SER A 210 -19.02 13.68 -10.78
CA SER A 210 -18.98 12.85 -11.97
C SER A 210 -17.67 12.07 -12.15
N ARG A 211 -16.59 12.49 -11.47
CA ARG A 211 -15.29 11.80 -11.50
C ARG A 211 -15.32 10.48 -10.75
N LEU A 212 -16.20 10.30 -9.76
CA LEU A 212 -16.37 9.03 -9.04
C LEU A 212 -17.39 8.14 -9.75
N LYS A 213 -16.96 6.94 -10.15
CA LYS A 213 -17.80 5.91 -10.77
C LYS A 213 -17.87 4.69 -9.86
N LEU A 214 -18.98 4.55 -9.15
CA LEU A 214 -19.30 3.38 -8.33
C LEU A 214 -19.81 2.23 -9.23
N ASN A 215 -19.85 1.00 -8.71
CA ASN A 215 -20.26 -0.21 -9.44
C ASN A 215 -19.49 -0.42 -10.75
N THR A 216 -18.22 0.00 -10.78
CA THR A 216 -17.38 0.00 -11.98
C THR A 216 -16.19 -0.93 -11.77
N VAL A 217 -16.42 -2.21 -12.03
CA VAL A 217 -15.41 -3.26 -11.87
C VAL A 217 -14.42 -3.20 -13.05
N VAL A 218 -13.16 -2.87 -12.78
CA VAL A 218 -12.09 -2.93 -13.78
C VAL A 218 -11.71 -4.39 -14.05
N ARG A 219 -11.58 -4.74 -15.34
CA ARG A 219 -11.26 -6.10 -15.80
C ARG A 219 -9.96 -6.19 -16.59
N GLU A 220 -9.58 -5.14 -17.30
CA GLU A 220 -8.35 -5.12 -18.07
C GLU A 220 -7.66 -3.76 -17.98
N VAL A 221 -6.33 -3.78 -17.88
CA VAL A 221 -5.45 -2.62 -18.05
C VAL A 221 -4.49 -2.91 -19.21
N GLN A 222 -4.76 -2.27 -20.35
CA GLN A 222 -3.82 -2.22 -21.46
C GLN A 222 -2.89 -1.03 -21.26
N HIS A 223 -1.59 -1.21 -21.48
CA HIS A 223 -0.60 -0.15 -21.30
C HIS A 223 0.45 -0.16 -22.40
N TRP A 224 0.95 1.03 -22.71
CA TRP A 224 2.01 1.25 -23.68
C TRP A 224 2.86 2.44 -23.23
N ARG A 225 3.86 2.78 -24.04
CA ARG A 225 4.85 3.81 -23.69
C ARG A 225 4.25 5.17 -23.27
N ASN A 226 3.10 5.54 -23.83
CA ASN A 226 2.52 6.88 -23.71
C ASN A 226 1.09 6.90 -23.18
N GLY A 227 0.61 5.82 -22.58
CA GLY A 227 -0.74 5.81 -22.02
C GLY A 227 -1.22 4.43 -21.60
N VAL A 228 -2.47 4.43 -21.15
CA VAL A 228 -3.20 3.26 -20.69
C VAL A 228 -4.64 3.30 -21.18
N LEU A 229 -5.22 2.11 -21.36
CA LEU A 229 -6.63 1.90 -21.63
C LEU A 229 -7.16 0.91 -20.59
N VAL A 230 -8.17 1.33 -19.84
CA VAL A 230 -8.84 0.54 -18.82
C VAL A 230 -10.20 0.12 -19.33
N THR A 231 -10.46 -1.19 -19.31
CA THR A 231 -11.74 -1.79 -19.68
C THR A 231 -12.45 -2.29 -18.43
N THR A 232 -13.72 -1.96 -18.29
CA THR A 232 -14.56 -2.38 -17.17
C THR A 232 -15.48 -3.54 -17.56
N GLU A 233 -16.05 -4.22 -16.56
CA GLU A 233 -16.90 -5.40 -16.73
C GLU A 233 -18.14 -5.14 -17.59
N ASP A 234 -18.69 -3.92 -17.54
CA ASP A 234 -19.81 -3.48 -18.35
C ASP A 234 -19.42 -3.14 -19.81
N GLY A 235 -18.13 -3.26 -20.16
CA GLY A 235 -17.58 -2.93 -21.47
C GLY A 235 -17.23 -1.45 -21.66
N SER A 236 -17.34 -0.60 -20.64
CA SER A 236 -16.91 0.80 -20.72
C SER A 236 -15.39 0.91 -20.86
N LEU A 237 -14.94 1.94 -21.58
CA LEU A 237 -13.54 2.19 -21.90
C LEU A 237 -13.07 3.57 -21.37
N TYR A 238 -11.94 3.57 -20.67
CA TYR A 238 -11.30 4.76 -20.10
C TYR A 238 -9.85 4.83 -20.55
N GLU A 239 -9.44 5.92 -21.20
CA GLU A 239 -8.08 6.13 -21.70
C GLU A 239 -7.40 7.26 -20.91
N ALA A 240 -6.15 7.05 -20.48
CA ALA A 240 -5.40 8.05 -19.73
C ALA A 240 -3.89 8.00 -19.99
N ASN A 241 -3.18 9.01 -19.48
CA ASN A 241 -1.71 9.00 -19.50
C ASN A 241 -1.15 8.02 -18.47
N TYR A 242 -1.81 7.90 -17.31
CA TYR A 242 -1.39 7.05 -16.20
C TYR A 242 -2.59 6.38 -15.53
N VAL A 243 -2.34 5.25 -14.87
CA VAL A 243 -3.29 4.60 -13.96
C VAL A 243 -2.64 4.34 -12.61
N ILE A 244 -3.38 4.60 -11.54
CA ILE A 244 -3.02 4.24 -10.17
C ILE A 244 -3.95 3.12 -9.71
N LEU A 245 -3.36 1.99 -9.34
CA LEU A 245 -4.07 0.83 -8.81
C LEU A 245 -4.04 0.86 -7.28
N SER A 246 -5.21 1.09 -6.69
CA SER A 246 -5.47 1.10 -5.23
C SER A 246 -6.09 -0.23 -4.74
N ALA A 247 -6.23 -1.21 -5.63
CA ALA A 247 -6.76 -2.52 -5.31
C ALA A 247 -5.88 -3.26 -4.28
N SER A 248 -6.51 -4.11 -3.46
CA SER A 248 -5.77 -4.92 -2.46
C SER A 248 -4.80 -5.88 -3.13
N ILE A 249 -3.74 -6.27 -2.40
CA ILE A 249 -2.78 -7.27 -2.87
C ILE A 249 -3.45 -8.57 -3.32
N GLY A 250 -4.51 -9.03 -2.64
CA GLY A 250 -5.23 -10.25 -3.03
C GLY A 250 -5.99 -10.10 -4.36
N VAL A 251 -6.55 -8.91 -4.64
CA VAL A 251 -7.14 -8.60 -5.96
C VAL A 251 -6.03 -8.55 -7.01
N LEU A 252 -4.94 -7.86 -6.70
CA LEU A 252 -3.77 -7.76 -7.55
C LEU A 252 -3.04 -9.09 -7.74
N GLN A 253 -3.31 -10.15 -6.99
CA GLN A 253 -2.76 -11.51 -7.16
C GLN A 253 -3.76 -12.48 -7.81
N SER A 254 -5.00 -12.03 -7.99
CA SER A 254 -6.07 -12.81 -8.62
C SER A 254 -6.16 -12.53 -10.12
N ASP A 255 -6.99 -13.32 -10.82
CA ASP A 255 -7.31 -13.10 -12.23
C ASP A 255 -8.40 -12.02 -12.47
N LEU A 256 -8.72 -11.18 -11.46
CA LEU A 256 -9.77 -10.17 -11.58
C LEU A 256 -9.44 -9.10 -12.62
N ILE A 257 -8.17 -8.68 -12.69
CA ILE A 257 -7.65 -7.63 -13.56
C ILE A 257 -6.53 -8.22 -14.42
N SER A 258 -6.73 -8.30 -15.73
CA SER A 258 -5.70 -8.71 -16.68
C SER A 258 -4.86 -7.52 -17.15
N PHE A 259 -3.57 -7.77 -17.45
CA PHE A 259 -2.64 -6.75 -17.93
C PHE A 259 -2.14 -7.06 -19.34
N THR A 260 -2.17 -6.07 -20.23
CA THR A 260 -1.74 -6.21 -21.63
C THR A 260 -0.79 -5.08 -22.02
N PRO A 261 0.52 -5.34 -22.26
CA PRO A 261 1.22 -6.61 -22.04
C PRO A 261 1.24 -7.00 -20.55
N PRO A 262 1.51 -8.29 -20.23
CA PRO A 262 1.65 -8.72 -18.84
C PRO A 262 2.73 -7.91 -18.10
N LEU A 263 2.53 -7.69 -16.79
CA LEU A 263 3.54 -7.03 -15.96
C LEU A 263 4.78 -7.93 -15.86
N PRO A 264 6.00 -7.36 -15.74
CA PRO A 264 7.25 -8.13 -15.80
C PRO A 264 7.43 -9.15 -14.67
N PHE A 265 6.64 -9.04 -13.60
CA PHE A 265 6.59 -9.95 -12.46
C PHE A 265 5.29 -10.77 -12.40
N TRP A 266 4.42 -10.68 -13.42
CA TRP A 266 3.15 -11.41 -13.50
C TRP A 266 3.36 -12.78 -14.15
N PRO A 267 2.71 -13.86 -13.67
CA PRO A 267 2.82 -15.16 -14.34
C PRO A 267 2.20 -15.09 -15.74
N CYS A 268 3.01 -15.41 -16.75
CA CYS A 268 2.55 -15.46 -18.15
C CYS A 268 2.19 -16.87 -18.62
N GLU A 269 2.63 -17.93 -17.92
CA GLU A 269 2.41 -19.33 -18.33
C GLU A 269 2.25 -20.25 -17.09
N PRO A 270 1.40 -21.29 -17.15
CA PRO A 270 1.17 -22.23 -16.04
C PRO A 270 2.42 -22.96 -15.54
N GLU A 271 3.50 -22.99 -16.34
CA GLU A 271 4.69 -23.83 -16.12
C GLU A 271 5.94 -23.02 -15.71
N LYS A 272 5.83 -21.70 -15.50
CA LYS A 272 6.96 -20.87 -15.06
C LYS A 272 6.85 -20.55 -13.58
N GLU A 273 7.60 -21.29 -12.77
CA GLU A 273 7.94 -20.89 -11.41
C GLU A 273 8.82 -19.63 -11.48
N PHE A 274 8.25 -18.49 -11.11
CA PHE A 274 9.04 -17.31 -10.80
C PHE A 274 9.40 -17.33 -9.32
N PHE A 275 10.69 -17.13 -9.02
CA PHE A 275 11.13 -16.84 -7.68
C PHE A 275 10.65 -15.43 -7.33
N ILE A 276 9.47 -15.35 -6.71
CA ILE A 276 9.15 -14.21 -5.85
C ILE A 276 10.27 -14.20 -4.82
N TYR A 277 11.08 -13.14 -4.79
CA TYR A 277 11.89 -12.88 -3.61
C TYR A 277 10.90 -12.60 -2.50
N ALA A 278 10.49 -13.66 -1.79
CA ALA A 278 9.85 -13.52 -0.51
C ALA A 278 10.84 -12.73 0.33
N HIS A 279 10.49 -11.49 0.65
CA HIS A 279 11.20 -10.81 1.71
C HIS A 279 11.15 -11.71 2.94
N GLU A 280 12.13 -11.62 3.84
CA GLU A 280 12.09 -12.34 5.11
C GLU A 280 10.81 -12.02 5.91
N ARG A 281 10.14 -10.92 5.56
CA ARG A 281 8.77 -10.59 5.95
C ARG A 281 7.77 -11.24 5.00
N ARG A 282 7.05 -12.23 5.50
CA ARG A 282 5.91 -12.86 4.82
C ARG A 282 4.84 -11.81 4.50
N GLY A 283 4.25 -11.85 3.29
CA GLY A 283 3.25 -10.88 2.84
C GLY A 283 3.78 -9.51 2.41
N TYR A 284 5.10 -9.28 2.47
CA TYR A 284 5.73 -8.06 1.96
C TYR A 284 6.28 -8.26 0.55
N TYR A 285 5.80 -7.45 -0.38
CA TYR A 285 6.05 -7.61 -1.81
C TYR A 285 6.59 -6.29 -2.40
N THR A 286 7.91 -6.12 -2.33
CA THR A 286 8.60 -4.87 -2.70
C THR A 286 8.34 -4.42 -4.14
N PHE A 287 8.05 -5.35 -5.06
CA PHE A 287 7.79 -5.01 -6.46
C PHE A 287 6.50 -4.21 -6.68
N TRP A 288 5.53 -4.24 -5.77
CA TRP A 288 4.35 -3.35 -5.84
C TRP A 288 4.64 -1.93 -5.36
N GLN A 289 5.87 -1.62 -4.94
CA GLN A 289 6.26 -0.26 -4.55
C GLN A 289 6.78 0.54 -5.75
N GLU A 290 7.15 -0.14 -6.83
CA GLU A 290 7.71 0.46 -8.02
C GLU A 290 6.68 0.53 -9.17
N PRO A 291 6.62 1.65 -9.91
CA PRO A 291 5.74 1.76 -11.06
C PRO A 291 6.20 0.87 -12.22
N VAL A 292 5.25 0.33 -12.98
CA VAL A 292 5.49 -0.38 -14.24
C VAL A 292 5.05 0.50 -15.40
N GLY A 293 5.99 1.25 -15.96
CA GLY A 293 5.71 2.17 -17.06
C GLY A 293 4.71 3.26 -16.67
N ARG A 294 3.46 3.14 -17.11
CA ARG A 294 2.36 4.09 -16.82
C ARG A 294 1.45 3.64 -15.68
N ILE A 295 1.77 2.50 -15.04
CA ILE A 295 0.99 1.89 -13.98
C ILE A 295 1.70 2.13 -12.65
N PHE A 296 0.99 2.74 -11.71
CA PHE A 296 1.43 3.01 -10.36
C PHE A 296 0.57 2.21 -9.39
N PHE A 297 1.11 1.87 -8.22
CA PHE A 297 0.43 1.07 -7.21
C PHE A 297 0.38 1.83 -5.88
N THR A 298 -0.71 1.69 -5.14
CA THR A 298 -0.87 2.33 -3.84
C THR A 298 -1.76 1.52 -2.91
N GLY A 299 -1.53 1.62 -1.60
CA GLY A 299 -2.24 0.84 -0.58
C GLY A 299 -1.29 0.48 0.54
N GLU A 300 -1.81 0.03 1.68
CA GLU A 300 -0.93 -0.29 2.82
C GLU A 300 0.14 -1.35 2.47
N HIS A 301 -0.16 -2.27 1.55
CA HIS A 301 0.78 -3.29 1.08
C HIS A 301 1.98 -2.71 0.30
N THR A 302 1.90 -1.46 -0.16
CA THR A 302 3.02 -0.73 -0.78
C THR A 302 3.80 0.09 0.25
N SER A 303 3.38 0.11 1.52
CA SER A 303 4.10 0.80 2.60
C SER A 303 5.10 -0.14 3.28
N GLU A 304 6.39 0.18 3.21
CA GLU A 304 7.44 -0.53 3.94
C GLU A 304 7.24 -0.48 5.47
N LYS A 305 6.85 0.68 5.98
CA LYS A 305 6.81 0.97 7.42
C LYS A 305 5.47 0.62 8.04
N PHE A 306 4.37 0.80 7.31
CA PHE A 306 3.02 0.83 7.88
C PHE A 306 2.05 -0.11 7.17
N SER A 307 2.54 -1.18 6.54
CA SER A 307 1.67 -2.24 6.01
C SER A 307 0.78 -2.82 7.12
N GLY A 308 -0.45 -3.19 6.77
CA GLY A 308 -1.50 -3.62 7.69
C GLY A 308 -2.36 -2.49 8.26
N TYR A 309 -1.89 -1.23 8.22
CA TYR A 309 -2.58 -0.12 8.90
C TYR A 309 -3.26 0.89 7.97
N VAL A 310 -4.32 1.53 8.46
CA VAL A 310 -5.06 2.58 7.73
C VAL A 310 -4.15 3.77 7.36
N HIS A 311 -3.28 4.20 8.27
CA HIS A 311 -2.31 5.26 7.97
C HIS A 311 -1.26 4.84 6.95
N GLY A 312 -0.95 3.55 6.83
CA GLY A 312 -0.13 3.04 5.74
C GLY A 312 -0.80 3.20 4.38
N GLY A 313 -2.11 2.95 4.30
CA GLY A 313 -2.90 3.26 3.10
C GLY A 313 -2.97 4.75 2.79
N TYR A 314 -3.15 5.58 3.82
CA TYR A 314 -3.16 7.04 3.64
C TYR A 314 -1.81 7.58 3.15
N LEU A 315 -0.70 7.21 3.80
CA LEU A 315 0.64 7.70 3.48
C LEU A 315 1.14 7.18 2.12
N SER A 316 0.90 5.91 1.80
CA SER A 316 1.20 5.38 0.45
C SER A 316 0.44 6.11 -0.65
N GLY A 317 -0.80 6.56 -0.39
CA GLY A 317 -1.54 7.41 -1.34
C GLY A 317 -0.82 8.72 -1.62
N ILE A 318 -0.22 9.34 -0.61
CA ILE A 318 0.60 10.56 -0.76
C ILE A 318 1.88 10.25 -1.54
N ASP A 319 2.62 9.23 -1.12
CA ASP A 319 3.93 8.89 -1.68
C ASP A 319 3.82 8.52 -3.17
N THR A 320 2.87 7.64 -3.53
CA THR A 320 2.62 7.25 -4.92
C THR A 320 2.24 8.45 -5.78
N THR A 321 1.44 9.38 -5.24
CA THR A 321 1.00 10.56 -6.00
C THR A 321 2.15 11.54 -6.22
N ASN A 322 3.01 11.74 -5.22
CA ASN A 322 4.21 12.57 -5.38
C ASN A 322 5.15 11.98 -6.44
N ALA A 323 5.36 10.66 -6.43
CA ALA A 323 6.15 9.97 -7.45
C ALA A 323 5.54 10.14 -8.86
N LEU A 324 4.22 10.03 -8.99
CA LEU A 324 3.54 10.30 -10.26
C LEU A 324 3.74 11.74 -10.72
N LEU A 325 3.54 12.74 -9.85
CA LEU A 325 3.72 14.15 -10.18
C LEU A 325 5.16 14.46 -10.64
N GLU A 326 6.16 13.82 -10.03
CA GLU A 326 7.54 13.91 -10.49
C GLU A 326 7.73 13.32 -11.90
N GLU A 327 7.15 12.15 -12.19
CA GLU A 327 7.23 11.55 -13.52
C GLU A 327 6.50 12.38 -14.58
N MET A 328 5.35 12.97 -14.24
CA MET A 328 4.64 13.90 -15.13
C MET A 328 5.50 15.11 -15.50
N ARG A 329 6.20 15.70 -14.52
CA ARG A 329 7.13 16.82 -14.76
C ARG A 329 8.29 16.40 -15.66
N ARG A 330 8.84 15.19 -15.46
CA ARG A 330 9.91 14.64 -16.32
C ARG A 330 9.43 14.46 -17.76
N ASP A 331 8.23 13.97 -17.94
CA ASP A 331 7.64 13.76 -19.27
C ASP A 331 7.39 15.07 -20.02
N ASP A 332 6.89 16.09 -19.33
CA ASP A 332 6.73 17.42 -19.93
C ASP A 332 8.09 18.04 -20.28
N GLY A 333 9.12 17.82 -19.46
CA GLY A 333 10.50 18.17 -19.78
C GLY A 333 10.99 17.50 -21.07
N ARG A 334 10.84 16.17 -21.18
CA ARG A 334 11.22 15.40 -22.38
C ARG A 334 10.48 15.86 -23.65
N LYS A 335 9.19 16.21 -23.53
CA LYS A 335 8.39 16.75 -24.64
C LYS A 335 8.91 18.12 -25.08
N ASN A 336 9.21 19.00 -24.14
CA ASN A 336 9.74 20.34 -24.43
C ASN A 336 11.13 20.27 -25.08
N GLU A 337 12.02 19.39 -24.60
CA GLU A 337 13.32 19.15 -25.24
C GLU A 337 13.15 18.60 -26.66
N SER A 338 12.27 17.60 -26.84
CA SER A 338 12.00 17.02 -28.17
C SER A 338 11.42 18.04 -29.15
N GLN A 339 10.55 18.95 -28.68
CA GLN A 339 10.03 20.06 -29.49
C GLN A 339 11.10 21.10 -29.81
N ALA A 340 12.00 21.41 -28.86
CA ALA A 340 13.14 22.30 -29.11
C ALA A 340 14.07 21.72 -30.20
N PHE A 341 14.37 20.42 -30.15
CA PHE A 341 15.15 19.71 -31.17
C PHE A 341 14.45 19.63 -32.54
N LEU A 342 13.11 19.74 -32.60
CA LEU A 342 12.35 19.81 -33.87
C LEU A 342 12.23 21.24 -34.42
N LEU A 343 12.28 22.26 -33.55
CA LEU A 343 12.26 23.68 -33.92
C LEU A 343 13.62 24.18 -34.43
N GLU A 344 14.74 23.65 -33.91
CA GLU A 344 16.08 24.02 -34.38
C GLU A 344 16.30 23.76 -35.89
N PRO A 345 15.90 22.61 -36.48
CA PRO A 345 15.95 22.39 -37.91
C PRO A 345 15.01 23.30 -38.72
N LEU A 346 13.85 23.67 -38.16
CA LEU A 346 12.88 24.57 -38.82
C LEU A 346 13.39 26.02 -38.86
N LEU A 347 14.04 26.49 -37.80
CA LEU A 347 14.73 27.78 -37.77
C LEU A 347 15.95 27.78 -38.70
N ALA A 348 16.70 26.66 -38.76
CA ALA A 348 17.80 26.48 -39.70
C ALA A 348 17.35 26.45 -41.18
N LEU A 349 16.15 25.95 -41.48
CA LEU A 349 15.54 25.99 -42.82
C LEU A 349 15.07 27.39 -43.22
N THR A 350 14.69 28.26 -42.27
CA THR A 350 14.40 29.68 -42.53
C THR A 350 15.65 30.56 -42.57
N GLY A 351 16.78 30.09 -42.03
CA GLY A 351 18.05 30.81 -41.97
C GLY A 351 19.05 30.49 -43.08
N SER A 352 18.79 29.51 -43.95
CA SER A 352 19.73 29.10 -45.00
C SER A 352 19.50 29.82 -46.34
N LEU A 353 19.81 31.11 -46.36
CA LEU A 353 20.35 31.80 -47.52
C LEU A 353 21.63 32.53 -47.09
N THR A 354 22.69 31.78 -46.73
CA THR A 354 24.10 32.12 -47.03
C THR A 354 25.09 31.10 -46.44
N SER A 355 25.91 30.54 -47.34
CA SER A 355 27.30 30.09 -47.22
C SER A 355 27.75 29.00 -46.21
N THR A 356 28.00 27.80 -46.79
CA THR A 356 29.25 26.99 -46.82
C THR A 356 30.10 26.66 -45.56
N GLN A 357 30.33 25.33 -45.43
CA GLN A 357 31.52 24.60 -44.89
C GLN A 357 31.80 24.70 -43.37
N ALA A 358 32.33 23.72 -42.65
CA ALA A 358 32.68 22.30 -42.81
C ALA A 358 33.03 21.75 -41.39
N GLU A 359 32.92 20.41 -41.20
CA GLU A 359 33.53 19.56 -40.15
C GLU A 359 33.20 19.88 -38.66
N THR A 360 32.80 18.94 -37.80
CA THR A 360 33.68 17.91 -37.19
C THR A 360 32.84 16.83 -36.49
N VAL A 361 33.33 15.59 -36.48
CA VAL A 361 32.78 14.40 -35.80
C VAL A 361 33.41 14.22 -34.42
N SER A 362 32.62 13.88 -33.38
CA SER A 362 33.02 13.25 -32.09
C SER A 362 31.88 13.45 -31.07
N SER A 363 31.45 12.55 -30.18
CA SER A 363 31.68 11.13 -29.88
C SER A 363 30.52 10.72 -28.93
N LEU A 364 29.90 9.58 -29.17
CA LEU A 364 28.81 9.04 -28.35
C LEU A 364 29.39 8.36 -27.09
N HIS A 365 29.12 8.94 -25.91
CA HIS A 365 29.32 8.24 -24.65
C HIS A 365 28.10 7.38 -24.33
N LYS A 366 28.32 6.06 -24.31
CA LYS A 366 27.44 5.05 -23.74
C LYS A 366 27.36 5.27 -22.23
N CYS A 367 26.15 5.31 -21.69
CA CYS A 367 25.91 5.25 -20.25
C CYS A 367 25.84 3.78 -19.81
N ASP A 368 26.67 3.43 -18.84
CA ASP A 368 26.80 2.11 -18.24
C ASP A 368 25.63 1.79 -17.30
N ILE A 369 25.11 0.57 -17.40
CA ILE A 369 24.14 -0.02 -16.47
C ILE A 369 24.95 -0.83 -15.43
N PRO A 370 24.74 -0.67 -14.11
CA PRO A 370 25.43 -1.47 -13.12
C PRO A 370 24.97 -2.93 -13.19
N ARG A 371 25.89 -3.84 -13.54
CA ARG A 371 25.75 -5.29 -13.33
C ARG A 371 26.18 -5.61 -11.90
N GLN A 372 25.25 -6.02 -11.04
CA GLN A 372 25.61 -6.74 -9.81
C GLN A 372 25.75 -8.24 -10.07
N LEU A 373 26.72 -8.82 -9.35
CA LEU A 373 27.32 -10.12 -9.60
C LEU A 373 26.41 -11.31 -9.29
N PHE A 374 26.42 -12.30 -10.18
CA PHE A 374 25.91 -13.64 -9.93
C PHE A 374 26.90 -14.45 -9.09
N LEU A 375 26.43 -15.05 -8.00
CA LEU A 375 27.06 -16.21 -7.38
C LEU A 375 26.14 -17.41 -7.61
N SER A 376 26.50 -18.24 -8.58
CA SER A 376 25.92 -19.57 -8.79
C SER A 376 26.61 -20.59 -7.90
N ASN A 377 25.82 -21.55 -7.40
CA ASN A 377 26.13 -22.86 -6.79
C ASN A 377 25.36 -22.97 -5.45
N SER A 378 24.61 -24.00 -5.14
CA SER A 378 24.50 -25.35 -5.67
C SER A 378 23.26 -26.02 -5.08
N LYS A 379 22.69 -26.97 -5.83
CA LYS A 379 21.61 -27.89 -5.47
C LYS A 379 21.59 -28.32 -3.99
N LEU A 380 20.45 -28.14 -3.35
CA LEU A 380 19.97 -29.02 -2.28
C LEU A 380 18.44 -29.09 -2.43
N GLY A 381 17.96 -30.26 -2.85
CA GLY A 381 16.53 -30.55 -2.90
C GLY A 381 15.99 -30.76 -1.50
N LEU A 382 14.78 -30.26 -1.24
CA LEU A 382 13.94 -30.66 -0.12
C LEU A 382 12.47 -30.74 -0.60
N PRO A 383 11.67 -31.63 0.02
CA PRO A 383 10.47 -32.23 -0.56
C PRO A 383 9.18 -31.42 -0.32
N GLU A 384 8.17 -31.77 -1.11
CA GLU A 384 6.76 -31.36 -1.01
C GLU A 384 6.21 -31.41 0.43
N ALA A 385 5.55 -30.32 0.84
CA ALA A 385 4.51 -30.31 1.88
C ALA A 385 3.51 -29.18 1.52
N ILE A 386 2.40 -29.52 0.87
CA ILE A 386 1.04 -29.59 1.45
C ILE A 386 0.48 -28.20 1.82
N LEU A 387 -0.33 -27.70 0.87
CA LEU A 387 -1.48 -26.76 0.94
C LEU A 387 -1.32 -25.39 1.60
#